data_AF-A0A8I1UE82-F1
#
_entry.id   AF-A0A8I1UE82-F1
#
_cell.length_a   1.000
_cell.length_b   1.000
_cell.length_c   1.000
_cell.angle_alpha   90.00
_cell.angle_beta   90.00
_cell.angle_gamma   90.00
#
_symmetry.space_group_name_H-M   'P 1'
#
loop_
_entity.id
_entity.type
_entity.pdbx_description
1 polymer ?
#
loop_
_entity_poly.entity_id
_entity_poly.type
_entity_poly.pdbx_seq_one_letter_code
_entity_poly.pdbx_strand_id
1 'polypeptide(L)'
;MIVCSCNVLSCRQIKGTVASDGSGPRTAGEAYDCLGCSPDCGRCAREVRAILAEARAACATQCGSCASREIECAVHVSVGRMLDGIATPVDVSQAA
;
A
#
# COMPACT_ATOMS: atom_id res chain seq x y z
N MET A 1 -5.38 16.79 -1.56
CA MET A 1 -4.81 17.76 -0.59
C MET A 1 -3.30 17.85 -0.79
N ILE A 2 -2.75 19.08 -0.82
CA ILE A 2 -1.30 19.33 -0.76
C ILE A 2 -0.82 19.13 0.68
N VAL A 3 0.29 18.41 0.84
CA VAL A 3 0.89 18.03 2.12
C VAL A 3 2.20 18.78 2.36
N CYS A 4 3.01 18.95 1.31
CA CYS A 4 4.26 19.72 1.38
C CYS A 4 4.18 20.92 0.43
N SER A 5 4.24 22.14 0.97
CA SER A 5 4.28 23.35 0.15
C SER A 5 5.64 23.58 -0.50
N CYS A 6 6.75 23.26 0.17
CA CYS A 6 8.11 23.49 -0.36
C CYS A 6 8.35 22.71 -1.65
N ASN A 7 7.96 21.44 -1.65
CA ASN A 7 8.14 20.52 -2.79
C ASN A 7 6.84 20.31 -3.59
N VAL A 8 5.78 21.05 -3.28
CA VAL A 8 4.45 20.97 -3.93
C VAL A 8 3.94 19.51 -4.03
N LEU A 9 4.04 18.75 -2.93
CA LEU A 9 3.66 17.34 -2.90
C LEU A 9 2.25 17.16 -2.37
N SER A 10 1.46 16.37 -3.11
CA SER A 10 0.13 15.95 -2.71
C SER A 10 0.12 14.62 -1.95
N CYS A 11 -0.95 14.38 -1.20
CA CYS A 11 -1.19 13.09 -0.54
C CYS A 11 -1.13 11.92 -1.54
N ARG A 12 -1.68 12.07 -2.75
CA ARG A 12 -1.65 11.02 -3.78
C ARG A 12 -0.22 10.69 -4.22
N GLN A 13 0.63 11.70 -4.44
CA GLN A 13 2.03 11.47 -4.81
C GLN A 13 2.78 10.73 -3.70
N ILE A 14 2.56 11.10 -2.44
CA ILE A 14 3.19 10.41 -1.30
C ILE A 14 2.68 8.96 -1.20
N LYS A 15 1.36 8.73 -1.29
CA LYS A 15 0.79 7.36 -1.27
C LYS A 15 1.33 6.50 -2.42
N GLY A 16 1.53 7.10 -3.60
CA GLY A 16 2.07 6.41 -4.78
C GLY A 16 3.53 5.94 -4.64
N THR A 17 4.25 6.37 -3.61
CA THR A 17 5.60 5.83 -3.32
C THR A 17 5.58 4.47 -2.62
N VAL A 18 4.42 4.05 -2.10
CA VAL A 18 4.23 2.74 -1.48
C VAL A 18 3.68 1.78 -2.54
N ALA A 19 4.36 0.66 -2.74
CA ALA A 19 3.95 -0.36 -3.69
C ALA A 19 2.75 -1.17 -3.17
N SER A 20 2.09 -1.90 -4.06
CA SER A 20 0.88 -2.68 -3.75
C SER A 20 1.12 -3.78 -2.69
N ASP A 21 2.35 -4.28 -2.58
CA ASP A 21 2.79 -5.25 -1.56
C ASP A 21 3.15 -4.59 -0.21
N GLY A 22 3.03 -3.27 -0.10
CA GLY A 22 3.36 -2.49 1.10
C GLY A 22 4.85 -2.12 1.23
N SER A 23 5.70 -2.53 0.28
CA SER A 23 7.09 -2.09 0.19
C SER A 23 7.18 -0.61 -0.21
N GLY A 24 8.34 0.01 0.04
CA GLY A 24 8.58 1.44 -0.21
C GLY A 24 9.03 2.22 1.04
N PRO A 25 9.04 3.57 0.99
CA PRO A 25 9.75 4.43 1.94
C PRO A 25 9.12 4.47 3.33
N ARG A 26 9.85 4.07 4.37
CA ARG A 26 9.39 3.98 5.78
C ARG A 26 9.48 5.33 6.49
N THR A 27 10.29 6.23 5.98
CA THR A 27 10.51 7.57 6.52
C THR A 27 10.09 8.65 5.52
N ALA A 28 9.89 9.87 6.01
CA ALA A 28 9.63 11.00 5.14
C ALA A 28 10.81 11.31 4.22
N GLY A 29 12.05 11.15 4.72
CA GLY A 29 13.28 11.32 3.94
C GLY A 29 13.31 10.41 2.72
N GLU A 30 13.15 9.11 2.94
CA GLU A 30 13.09 8.12 1.85
C GLU A 30 11.95 8.43 0.87
N ALA A 31 10.82 8.96 1.33
CA ALA A 31 9.72 9.33 0.44
C ALA A 31 10.09 10.54 -0.45
N TYR A 32 10.83 11.51 0.09
CA TYR A 32 11.36 12.61 -0.73
C TYR A 32 12.40 12.10 -1.74
N ASP A 33 13.29 11.20 -1.31
CA ASP A 33 14.30 10.58 -2.18
C ASP A 33 13.64 9.79 -3.31
N CYS A 34 12.60 8.98 -3.01
CA CYS A 34 11.80 8.28 -4.02
C CYS A 34 11.12 9.23 -5.02
N LEU A 35 10.78 10.45 -4.59
CA LEU A 35 10.17 11.47 -5.43
C LEU A 35 11.21 12.38 -6.12
N GLY A 36 12.50 12.16 -5.89
CA GLY A 36 13.59 12.93 -6.49
C GLY A 36 13.75 14.34 -5.94
N CYS A 37 13.40 14.56 -4.66
CA CYS A 37 13.51 15.85 -4.00
C CYS A 37 14.14 15.73 -2.61
N SER A 38 14.55 16.86 -2.03
CA SER A 38 15.07 16.93 -0.66
C SER A 38 14.14 17.75 0.24
N PRO A 39 14.09 17.49 1.55
CA PRO A 39 13.26 18.28 2.46
C PRO A 39 13.87 19.67 2.76
N ASP A 40 13.11 20.75 2.56
CA ASP A 40 13.55 22.11 2.93
C ASP A 40 13.30 22.43 4.41
N CYS A 41 12.03 22.54 4.82
CA CYS A 41 11.66 22.99 6.17
C CYS A 41 11.21 21.87 7.11
N GLY A 42 11.00 20.65 6.59
CA GLY A 42 10.62 19.45 7.36
C GLY A 42 9.25 19.48 8.05
N ARG A 43 8.50 20.58 8.03
CA ARG A 43 7.23 20.74 8.77
C ARG A 43 6.17 19.69 8.43
N CYS A 44 6.16 19.21 7.19
CA CYS A 44 5.23 18.18 6.72
C CYS A 44 5.67 16.74 7.05
N ALA A 45 6.85 16.51 7.64
CA ALA A 45 7.39 15.17 7.82
C ALA A 45 6.52 14.26 8.72
N ARG A 46 5.82 14.82 9.72
CA ARG A 46 4.85 14.06 10.53
C ARG A 46 3.67 13.58 9.68
N GLU A 47 3.10 14.46 8.87
CA GLU A 47 1.98 14.15 7.99
C GLU A 47 2.37 13.15 6.90
N VAL A 48 3.55 13.33 6.29
CA VAL A 48 4.10 12.37 5.32
C VAL A 48 4.20 10.97 5.93
N ARG A 49 4.72 10.84 7.15
CA ARG A 49 4.79 9.54 7.86
C ARG A 49 3.41 8.94 8.13
N ALA A 50 2.42 9.75 8.51
CA ALA A 50 1.05 9.29 8.71
C ALA A 50 0.46 8.74 7.41
N ILE A 51 0.62 9.46 6.30
CA ILE A 51 0.16 9.05 4.97
C ILE A 51 0.83 7.75 4.50
N LEU A 52 2.14 7.60 4.77
CA LEU A 52 2.88 6.38 4.46
C LEU A 52 2.41 5.18 5.31
N ALA A 53 2.04 5.41 6.57
CA ALA A 53 1.47 4.39 7.43
C ALA A 53 0.05 4.00 6.96
N GLU A 54 -0.78 4.98 6.60
CA GLU A 54 -2.11 4.75 6.03
C GLU A 54 -2.05 3.95 4.73
N ALA A 55 -1.13 4.29 3.82
CA ALA A 55 -0.97 3.58 2.56
C ALA A 55 -0.64 2.10 2.79
N ARG A 56 0.27 1.82 3.73
CA ARG A 56 0.62 0.45 4.12
C ARG A 56 -0.52 -0.26 4.83
N ALA A 57 -1.24 0.44 5.71
CA ALA A 57 -2.40 -0.11 6.38
C ALA A 57 -3.45 -0.49 5.35
N ALA A 58 -3.69 0.33 4.32
CA ALA A 58 -4.58 -0.02 3.22
C ALA A 58 -4.10 -1.27 2.46
N CYS A 59 -2.78 -1.44 2.26
CA CYS A 59 -2.23 -2.68 1.69
C CYS A 59 -2.43 -3.89 2.62
N ALA A 60 -2.17 -3.76 3.91
CA ALA A 60 -2.40 -4.81 4.91
C ALA A 60 -3.91 -5.12 5.09
N THR A 61 -4.76 -4.13 4.84
CA THR A 61 -6.22 -4.25 4.89
C THR A 61 -6.80 -4.73 3.55
N GLN A 62 -5.97 -5.28 2.66
CA GLN A 62 -6.43 -6.11 1.55
C GLN A 62 -6.98 -7.48 2.01
N CYS A 63 -7.10 -7.77 3.31
CA CYS A 63 -8.42 -7.81 4.00
C CYS A 63 -8.28 -8.29 5.47
N GLY A 64 -8.13 -7.36 6.42
CA GLY A 64 -8.17 -7.70 7.86
C GLY A 64 -9.56 -7.97 8.41
N SER A 65 -10.61 -7.43 7.77
CA SER A 65 -12.02 -7.61 8.18
C SER A 65 -12.64 -8.92 7.66
N CYS A 66 -12.06 -9.52 6.61
CA CYS A 66 -12.55 -10.76 5.99
C CYS A 66 -11.72 -11.98 6.41
N ALA A 67 -10.49 -11.76 6.91
CA ALA A 67 -9.61 -12.85 7.37
C ALA A 67 -10.27 -13.75 8.43
N SER A 68 -11.38 -13.32 9.04
CA SER A 68 -12.12 -14.06 10.07
C SER A 68 -13.62 -14.21 9.79
N ARG A 69 -14.12 -13.77 8.63
CA ARG A 69 -15.55 -13.85 8.27
C ARG A 69 -15.70 -14.19 6.80
N GLU A 70 -16.40 -15.28 6.49
CA GLU A 70 -16.80 -15.68 5.14
C GLU A 70 -17.77 -14.64 4.54
N ILE A 71 -17.22 -13.53 4.05
CA ILE A 71 -17.98 -12.43 3.42
C ILE A 71 -17.34 -12.10 2.07
N GLU A 72 -18.16 -12.13 1.01
CA GLU A 72 -17.77 -11.71 -0.33
C GLU A 72 -17.71 -10.17 -0.41
N CYS A 73 -16.53 -9.61 -0.11
CA CYS A 73 -16.26 -8.19 -0.32
C CYS A 73 -15.88 -7.92 -1.78
N ALA A 74 -16.32 -6.79 -2.35
CA ALA A 74 -16.03 -6.37 -3.72
C ALA A 74 -14.53 -6.35 -4.09
N VAL A 75 -13.65 -6.20 -3.09
CA VAL A 75 -12.19 -6.27 -3.24
C VAL A 75 -11.71 -7.71 -3.52
N HIS A 76 -12.27 -8.72 -2.85
CA HIS A 76 -11.97 -10.14 -3.10
C HIS A 76 -12.53 -10.63 -4.43
N VAL A 77 -13.72 -10.17 -4.83
CA VAL A 77 -14.30 -10.53 -6.14
C VAL A 77 -13.41 -10.05 -7.28
N SER A 78 -12.76 -8.89 -7.11
CA SER A 78 -11.87 -8.32 -8.14
C SER A 78 -10.55 -9.08 -8.26
N VAL A 79 -9.90 -9.44 -7.15
CA VAL A 79 -8.65 -10.22 -7.16
C VAL A 79 -8.90 -11.69 -7.49
N GLY A 80 -9.96 -12.29 -6.95
CA GLY A 80 -10.36 -13.67 -7.26
C GLY A 80 -10.68 -13.88 -8.73
N ARG A 81 -11.40 -12.94 -9.37
CA ARG A 81 -11.61 -12.96 -10.82
C ARG A 81 -10.35 -12.75 -11.65
N MET A 82 -9.30 -12.13 -11.09
CA MET A 82 -8.01 -12.00 -11.77
C MET A 82 -7.12 -13.23 -11.60
N LEU A 83 -7.37 -14.08 -10.60
CA LEU A 83 -6.58 -15.29 -10.30
C LEU A 83 -7.28 -16.60 -10.72
N ASP A 84 -8.57 -16.56 -11.09
CA ASP A 84 -9.31 -17.70 -11.63
C ASP A 84 -8.69 -18.15 -12.96
N GLY A 85 -7.95 -19.27 -12.91
CA GLY A 85 -7.23 -19.84 -14.08
C GLY A 85 -5.73 -20.06 -13.88
N ILE A 86 -5.13 -19.58 -12.79
CA ILE A 86 -3.74 -19.92 -12.44
C ILE A 86 -3.77 -21.11 -11.46
N ALA A 87 -3.65 -22.33 -11.99
CA ALA A 87 -3.47 -23.52 -11.16
C ALA A 87 -2.21 -23.36 -10.30
N THR A 88 -2.34 -23.27 -8.98
CA THR A 88 -1.19 -23.32 -8.08
C THR A 88 -0.78 -24.79 -7.90
N PRO A 89 0.52 -25.14 -7.97
CA PRO A 89 0.98 -26.53 -8.03
C PRO A 89 0.96 -27.27 -6.66
N VAL A 90 0.06 -26.92 -5.74
CA VAL A 90 0.07 -27.45 -4.36
C VAL A 90 -0.90 -28.60 -4.08
N ASP A 91 -1.66 -29.10 -5.07
CA ASP A 91 -2.60 -30.21 -4.89
C ASP A 91 -2.13 -31.50 -5.60
N VAL A 92 -1.04 -32.13 -5.12
CA VAL A 92 -0.69 -33.53 -5.50
C VAL A 92 -0.16 -34.30 -4.29
N SER A 93 -0.79 -34.16 -3.11
CA SER A 93 -0.36 -34.97 -1.97
C SER A 93 -1.45 -35.24 -0.95
N GLN A 94 -2.58 -35.83 -1.39
CA GLN A 94 -3.42 -36.67 -0.53
C GLN A 94 -4.43 -37.49 -1.36
N ALA A 95 -3.95 -38.60 -1.90
CA ALA A 95 -4.78 -39.75 -2.25
C ALA A 95 -3.94 -41.02 -2.01
N ALA A 96 -4.07 -41.56 -0.80
CA ALA A 96 -3.66 -42.91 -0.44
C ALA A 96 -4.77 -43.50 0.43
#